data_AF-A0A090Y9A5-F1
#
_entry.id   AF-A0A090Y9A5-F1
#
_cell.length_a   1.000
_cell.length_b   1.000
_cell.length_c   1.000
_cell.angle_alpha   90.00
_cell.angle_beta   90.00
_cell.angle_gamma   90.00
#
_symmetry.space_group_name_H-M   'P 1'
#
loop_
_entity.id
_entity.type
_entity.pdbx_description
1 polymer ?
#
loop_
_entity_poly.entity_id
_entity_poly.type
_entity_poly.pdbx_seq_one_letter_code
_entity_poly.pdbx_strand_id
1 'polypeptide(L)' 'MVELNNKNLSICNYEEILQLFKFKICSCLYNTPYQEREDLEQEIKMKIFEKIDVINTLEAPGFFEFLNSNTTG' A
#
# COMPACT_ATOMS: atom_id res chain seq x y z
N MET A 1 8.49 33.44 -0.15
CA MET A 1 8.46 32.19 -0.91
C MET A 1 8.63 31.07 0.08
N VAL A 2 7.55 30.35 0.39
CA VAL A 2 7.61 29.18 1.28
C VAL A 2 7.87 27.98 0.39
N GLU A 3 9.11 27.49 0.40
CA GLU A 3 9.43 26.17 -0.14
C GLU A 3 8.80 25.12 0.79
N LEU A 4 7.56 24.72 0.49
CA LEU A 4 7.02 23.47 1.01
C LEU A 4 7.71 22.32 0.27
N ASN A 5 8.89 21.93 0.76
CA ASN A 5 9.46 20.63 0.47
C ASN A 5 8.58 19.56 1.15
N ASN A 6 7.45 19.24 0.53
CA ASN A 6 6.60 18.11 0.88
C ASN A 6 7.20 16.78 0.41
N LYS A 7 8.51 16.60 0.56
CA LYS A 7 9.17 15.29 0.45
C LYS A 7 9.13 14.62 1.83
N ASN A 8 7.93 14.30 2.30
CA ASN A 8 7.74 13.29 3.35
C ASN A 8 6.96 12.12 2.77
N LEU A 9 7.41 11.59 1.63
CA LEU A 9 7.12 10.21 1.30
C LEU A 9 8.20 9.40 2.00
N SER A 10 7.95 9.03 3.25
CA SER A 10 8.75 7.98 3.89
C SER A 10 8.59 6.74 3.01
N ILE A 11 9.69 6.27 2.43
CA ILE A 11 9.73 5.00 1.71
C ILE A 11 9.10 3.96 2.62
N CYS A 12 7.96 3.38 2.21
CA CYS A 12 7.30 2.36 3.01
C CYS A 12 8.15 1.10 2.92
N ASN A 13 8.70 0.67 4.05
CA ASN A 13 9.43 -0.60 4.10
C ASN A 13 8.45 -1.78 4.17
N TYR A 14 8.96 -2.98 3.95
CA TYR A 14 8.13 -4.18 3.79
C TYR A 14 7.25 -4.46 5.00
N GLU A 15 7.79 -4.31 6.21
CA GLU A 15 7.09 -4.54 7.46
C GLU A 15 5.95 -3.53 7.68
N GLU A 16 6.16 -2.27 7.32
CA GLU A 16 5.13 -1.23 7.37
C GLU A 16 3.96 -1.53 6.43
N ILE A 17 4.27 -1.98 5.21
CA ILE A 17 3.24 -2.39 4.25
C ILE A 17 2.48 -3.61 4.77
N LEU A 18 3.17 -4.63 5.27
CA LEU A 18 2.51 -5.80 5.85
C LEU A 18 1.58 -5.41 7.01
N GLN A 19 2.01 -4.48 7.86
CA GLN A 19 1.19 -4.01 8.96
C GLN A 19 -0.06 -3.25 8.47
N LEU A 20 0.07 -2.43 7.43
CA LEU A 20 -1.07 -1.76 6.78
C LEU A 20 -2.08 -2.78 6.21
N PHE A 21 -1.59 -3.81 5.55
CA PHE A 21 -2.44 -4.81 4.89
C PHE A 21 -2.91 -5.93 5.82
N LYS A 22 -2.39 -6.03 7.05
CA LYS A 22 -2.68 -7.12 8.00
C LYS A 22 -4.17 -7.42 8.14
N PHE A 23 -4.99 -6.38 8.36
CA PHE A 23 -6.43 -6.56 8.50
C PHE A 23 -7.06 -7.19 7.24
N LYS A 24 -6.63 -6.73 6.05
CA LYS A 24 -7.12 -7.24 4.78
C LYS A 24 -6.67 -8.68 4.53
N ILE A 25 -5.41 -8.99 4.82
CA ILE A 25 -4.84 -10.35 4.71
C ILE A 25 -5.65 -11.31 5.59
N CYS A 26 -5.83 -10.98 6.88
CA CYS A 26 -6.59 -11.83 7.81
C CYS A 26 -8.05 -12.03 7.35
N SER A 27 -8.70 -10.98 6.82
CA SER A 27 -10.06 -11.07 6.29
C SER A 27 -10.15 -12.01 5.08
N CYS A 28 -9.16 -12.01 4.19
CA CYS A 28 -9.09 -12.95 3.06
C CYS A 28 -8.88 -14.40 3.54
N LEU A 29 -7.98 -14.61 4.50
CA LEU A 29 -7.67 -15.94 5.04
C LEU A 29 -8.84 -16.57 5.80
N TYR A 30 -9.71 -15.75 6.41
CA TYR A 30 -10.88 -16.25 7.12
C TYR A 30 -11.79 -17.11 6.22
N ASN A 31 -11.94 -16.72 4.95
CA ASN A 31 -12.75 -17.44 3.96
C ASN A 31 -12.01 -18.62 3.30
N THR A 32 -10.78 -18.91 3.71
CA THR A 32 -9.93 -19.97 3.14
C THR A 32 -9.97 -21.22 4.04
N PRO A 33 -9.97 -22.44 3.47
CA PRO A 33 -9.83 -23.68 4.24
C PRO A 33 -8.58 -23.66 5.12
N TYR A 34 -8.67 -24.16 6.36
CA TYR A 34 -7.59 -24.07 7.35
C TYR A 34 -6.24 -24.59 6.83
N GLN A 35 -6.27 -25.68 6.07
CA GLN A 35 -5.09 -26.34 5.50
C GLN A 35 -4.33 -25.47 4.49
N GLU A 36 -5.03 -24.54 3.82
CA GLU A 36 -4.48 -23.68 2.78
C GLU A 36 -4.13 -22.28 3.30
N ARG A 37 -4.52 -21.94 4.54
CA ARG A 37 -4.37 -20.59 5.09
C ARG A 37 -2.91 -20.16 5.21
N GLU A 38 -2.04 -21.03 5.70
CA GLU A 38 -0.62 -20.71 5.88
C GLU A 38 0.05 -20.47 4.52
N ASP A 39 -0.18 -21.37 3.56
CA ASP A 39 0.36 -21.24 2.21
C ASP A 39 -0.13 -19.97 1.52
N LEU A 40 -1.43 -19.68 1.60
CA LEU A 40 -2.01 -18.48 1.01
C LEU A 40 -1.51 -17.20 1.69
N GLU A 41 -1.32 -17.21 3.01
CA GLU A 41 -0.73 -16.09 3.74
C GLU A 41 0.68 -15.78 3.23
N GLN A 42 1.50 -16.82 3.04
CA GLN A 42 2.86 -16.66 2.52
C GLN A 42 2.86 -16.19 1.07
N GLU A 43 1.97 -16.71 0.22
CA GLU A 43 1.86 -16.25 -1.17
C GLU A 43 1.50 -14.76 -1.23
N ILE A 44 0.54 -14.29 -0.41
CA ILE A 44 0.16 -12.88 -0.35
C ILE A 44 1.35 -12.02 0.10
N LYS A 45 2.08 -12.45 1.14
CA LYS A 45 3.29 -11.75 1.63
C LYS A 45 4.37 -11.64 0.55
N MET A 46 4.65 -12.73 -0.16
CA MET A 46 5.61 -12.73 -1.28
C MET A 46 5.18 -11.76 -2.39
N LYS A 47 3.90 -11.76 -2.79
CA LYS A 47 3.41 -10.82 -3.80
C LYS A 47 3.51 -9.37 -3.37
N ILE A 48 3.29 -9.07 -2.09
CA ILE A 48 3.49 -7.73 -1.53
C ILE A 48 4.97 -7.34 -1.62
N PHE A 49 5.88 -8.24 -1.24
CA PHE A 49 7.32 -8.01 -1.32
C PHE A 49 7.77 -7.70 -2.75
N GLU A 50 7.34 -8.49 -3.73
CA GLU A 50 7.63 -8.28 -5.16
C GLU A 50 7.13 -6.93 -5.71
N LYS A 51 6.08 -6.38 -5.10
CA LYS A 51 5.44 -5.13 -5.53
C LYS A 51 5.87 -3.92 -4.71
N ILE A 52 6.77 -4.09 -3.74
CA ILE A 52 7.13 -3.01 -2.84
C ILE A 52 7.76 -1.81 -3.56
N ASP A 53 8.62 -2.09 -4.53
CA ASP A 53 9.27 -1.05 -5.34
C ASP A 53 8.23 -0.32 -6.19
N VAL A 54 7.26 -1.05 -6.74
CA VAL A 54 6.14 -0.46 -7.49
C VAL A 54 5.34 0.49 -6.59
N ILE A 55 5.04 0.09 -5.36
CA ILE A 55 4.33 0.91 -4.38
C ILE A 55 5.13 2.17 -4.03
N ASN A 56 6.44 2.05 -3.85
CA ASN A 56 7.30 3.20 -3.53
C ASN A 56 7.52 4.15 -4.72
N THR A 57 7.38 3.65 -5.95
CA THR A 57 7.46 4.47 -7.19
C THR A 57 6.11 5.04 -7.65
N LEU A 58 5.01 4.64 -7.01
CA LEU A 58 3.67 5.13 -7.33
C LEU A 58 3.53 6.59 -6.86
N GLU A 59 3.64 7.52 -7.79
CA GLU A 59 3.26 8.91 -7.56
C GLU A 59 1.73 9.01 -7.53
N ALA A 60 1.18 9.20 -6.32
CA ALA A 60 -0.24 9.50 -6.13
C ALA A 60 -0.40 11.00 -5.87
N PRO A 61 -1.41 11.65 -6.50
CA PRO A 61 -1.67 13.06 -6.23
C PRO A 61 -2.04 13.25 -4.77
N GLY A 62 -1.49 14.29 -4.15
CA GLY A 62 -1.90 14.68 -2.81
C GLY A 62 -3.39 15.04 -2.79
N PHE A 63 -4.02 14.99 -1.60
CA PHE A 63 -5.45 15.27 -1.45
C PHE A 63 -5.91 16.58 -2.14
N PHE A 64 -5.14 17.67 -1.99
CA PHE A 64 -5.47 18.95 -2.64
C PHE A 64 -5.14 18.98 -4.15
N GLU A 65 -4.10 18.27 -4.60
CA GLU A 65 -3.79 18.13 -6.02
C GLU A 65 -4.91 17.38 -6.74
N PHE A 66 -5.45 16.34 -6.10
CA PHE A 66 -6.61 15.61 -6.57
C PHE A 66 -7.90 16.44 -6.60
N LEU A 67 -8.10 17.36 -5.65
CA LEU A 67 -9.25 18.25 -5.67
C LEU A 67 -9.13 19.33 -6.77
N ASN A 68 -7.93 19.86 -6.98
CA ASN A 68 -7.67 20.91 -7.97
C ASN A 68 -7.73 20.40 -9.43
N SER A 69 -7.49 19.11 -9.66
CA SER A 69 -7.62 18.51 -11.00
C SER A 69 -9.07 18.40 -11.48
N ASN A 70 -10.06 18.48 -10.59
CA ASN A 70 -11.49 18.37 -10.92
C ASN A 70 -12.20 19.73 -11.03
N THR A 71 -11.55 20.84 -10.69
CA THR A 71 -12.16 22.20 -10.65
C THR A 71 -11.86 23.07 -11.87
N THR A 72 -11.19 22.55 -12.89
CA THR A 72 -11.09 23.20 -14.22
C THR A 72 -12.04 22.51 -15.19
N GLY A 73 -13.32 22.83 -15.07
CA GLY A 73 -14.38 22.54 -16.05
C GLY A 73 -15.17 23.79 -16.31
#